data_AF-A0A9Q0VN03-F1
#
_entry.id   AF-A0A9Q0VN03-F1
#
_cell.length_a   1.000
_cell.length_b   1.000
_cell.length_c   1.000
_cell.angle_alpha   90.00
_cell.angle_beta   90.00
_cell.angle_gamma   90.00
#
_symmetry.space_group_name_H-M   'P 1'
#
loop_
_entity.id
_entity.type
_entity.pdbx_description
1 polymer ?
#
loop_
_entity_poly.entity_id
_entity_poly.type
_entity_poly.pdbx_seq_one_letter_code
_entity_poly.pdbx_strand_id
1 'polypeptide(L)'
;MRNPRTEPLKKNELMKEIVKKCSSMASSKAVKCLRCGYMNGMVKKAGSVVGIIHDRSKLSDGYLEECKSAIGHTREARAPIGLATYILNPVKVLSLFQRMVEEDCELLYLQDRPEKLIITTVAVPPISIRPSVFTEGSQSNENDITERLKQIIQFNAKLRLELLEGRRTGIKYLGYFRISTQACLLVVWLSGKAIAVKSIGWDELQAVVTLYINSDVRIPLDMQVGRPLSGFVQRLTGKQGRFRQNLAGKRVEFTGRTVISPDPNLKITEVAIPIHMARILTYPERVTHHNIEKLRQCVNNGSYKYPGARMVTYPDGSSKMLTGNYRKRIAEELKSGCIVHRHLEDGDVVLFNRQPSLHRMSIMCHRARIMPWRTLRFNESVCNPYNADFDGDEMNLHVPQTEEARTEAFLLMGVQNNLCTPKNGEILVASTQDFLTSSFLITRKDTFYDRAAFSLMCSYMNDGMDLVDLPTPSVLKYYDAEFECQRLLL
;
A
#
# COMPACT_ATOMS: atom_id res chain seq x y z
N MET A 1 21.49 26.62 5.40
CA MET A 1 20.11 26.33 4.96
C MET A 1 19.80 26.85 3.55
N ARG A 2 20.25 28.05 3.19
CA ARG A 2 19.98 28.76 1.92
C ARG A 2 20.53 28.16 0.62
N ASN A 3 21.45 27.19 0.68
CA ASN A 3 21.98 26.59 -0.54
C ASN A 3 20.92 25.66 -1.18
N PRO A 4 20.46 25.94 -2.41
CA PRO A 4 19.42 25.15 -3.07
C PRO A 4 19.91 23.75 -3.48
N ARG A 5 21.22 23.57 -3.68
CA ARG A 5 21.83 22.29 -4.09
C ARG A 5 22.07 21.32 -2.92
N THR A 6 21.88 21.77 -1.68
CA THR A 6 22.12 20.91 -0.52
C THR A 6 20.96 19.93 -0.34
N GLU A 7 21.29 18.65 -0.26
CA GLU A 7 20.34 17.57 -0.02
C GLU A 7 19.57 17.75 1.30
N PRO A 8 18.29 17.32 1.38
CA PRO A 8 17.48 17.43 2.59
C PRO A 8 18.10 16.74 3.82
N LEU A 9 18.83 15.64 3.64
CA LEU A 9 19.49 14.93 4.73
C LEU A 9 20.58 15.77 5.39
N LYS A 10 21.44 16.43 4.58
CA LYS A 10 22.49 17.34 5.08
C LYS A 10 21.90 18.57 5.77
N LYS A 11 20.77 19.09 5.28
CA LYS A 11 20.04 20.18 5.96
C LYS A 11 19.49 19.73 7.31
N ASN A 12 18.96 18.51 7.42
CA ASN A 12 18.53 17.92 8.68
C ASN A 12 19.70 17.70 9.66
N GLU A 13 20.86 17.28 9.17
CA GLU A 13 22.07 17.15 10.00
C GLU A 13 22.51 18.50 10.56
N LEU A 14 22.58 19.54 9.71
CA LEU A 14 22.90 20.90 10.15
C LEU A 14 21.92 21.41 11.21
N MET A 15 20.61 21.16 11.03
CA MET A 15 19.59 21.49 12.04
C MET A 15 19.86 20.78 13.37
N LYS A 16 20.17 19.47 13.34
CA LYS A 16 20.53 18.71 14.55
C LYS A 16 21.78 19.27 15.23
N GLU A 17 22.79 19.68 14.47
CA GLU A 17 24.00 20.30 15.02
C GLU A 17 23.70 21.62 15.72
N ILE A 18 22.87 22.48 15.10
CA ILE A 18 22.45 23.75 15.70
C ILE A 18 21.69 23.48 17.01
N VAL A 19 20.70 22.57 16.99
CA VAL A 19 19.92 22.21 18.19
C VAL A 19 20.82 21.64 19.28
N LYS A 20 21.80 20.79 18.93
CA LYS A 20 22.77 20.22 19.87
C LYS A 20 23.64 21.31 20.50
N LYS A 21 24.15 22.25 19.71
CA LYS A 21 24.93 23.41 20.20
C LYS A 21 24.09 24.22 21.20
N CYS A 22 22.88 24.64 20.82
CA CYS A 22 21.99 25.40 21.69
C CYS A 22 21.62 24.65 22.98
N SER A 23 21.35 23.35 22.90
CA SER A 23 20.99 22.52 24.05
C SER A 23 22.17 22.28 24.99
N SER A 24 23.39 22.14 24.45
CA SER A 24 24.62 21.97 25.23
C SER A 24 24.99 23.21 26.05
N MET A 25 24.61 24.40 25.58
CA MET A 25 24.82 25.63 26.36
C MET A 25 23.99 25.60 27.65
N ALA A 26 22.76 25.07 27.59
CA ALA A 26 21.80 25.06 28.70
C ALA A 26 21.83 23.78 29.57
N SER A 27 22.71 22.82 29.27
CA SER A 27 22.73 21.52 29.96
C SER A 27 23.47 21.57 31.31
N SER A 28 24.59 22.28 31.40
CA SER A 28 25.43 22.35 32.61
C SER A 28 25.06 23.51 33.54
N LYS A 29 24.74 24.68 32.98
CA LYS A 29 24.32 25.89 33.70
C LYS A 29 23.19 26.60 32.99
N ALA A 30 22.43 27.41 33.72
CA ALA A 30 21.43 28.28 33.10
C ALA A 30 22.11 29.34 32.21
N VAL A 31 21.56 29.54 31.01
CA VAL A 31 22.13 30.44 30.00
C VAL A 31 21.35 31.74 29.97
N LYS A 32 22.06 32.86 30.05
CA LYS A 32 21.46 34.18 29.87
C LYS A 32 21.19 34.46 28.39
N CYS A 33 19.95 34.82 28.06
CA CYS A 33 19.59 35.24 26.71
C CYS A 33 20.32 36.54 26.33
N LEU A 34 20.95 36.56 25.16
CA LEU A 34 21.70 37.72 24.66
C LEU A 34 20.81 38.93 24.34
N ARG A 35 19.51 38.73 24.04
CA ARG A 35 18.59 39.81 23.68
C ARG A 35 17.85 40.42 24.86
N CYS A 36 17.29 39.58 25.75
CA CYS A 36 16.43 40.05 26.84
C CYS A 36 16.98 39.81 28.25
N GLY A 37 18.15 39.19 28.37
CA GLY A 37 18.76 38.88 29.67
C GLY A 37 18.05 37.79 30.48
N TYR A 38 16.99 37.17 29.96
CA TYR A 38 16.25 36.10 30.64
C TYR A 38 17.10 34.84 30.78
N MET A 39 17.01 34.17 31.93
CA MET A 39 17.77 32.96 32.23
C MET A 39 17.05 31.69 31.77
N ASN A 40 17.66 30.95 30.86
CA ASN A 40 17.15 29.72 30.28
C ASN A 40 17.79 28.49 30.91
N GLY A 41 16.97 27.63 31.52
CA GLY A 41 17.34 26.27 31.92
C GLY A 41 17.04 25.21 30.85
N MET A 42 17.12 23.93 31.22
CA MET A 42 16.91 22.80 30.32
C MET A 42 15.43 22.56 30.05
N VAL A 43 15.07 22.21 28.82
CA VAL A 43 13.70 21.83 28.46
C VAL A 43 13.63 20.32 28.23
N LYS A 44 12.68 19.63 28.88
CA LYS A 44 12.51 18.17 28.82
C LYS A 44 11.04 17.77 28.69
N LYS A 45 10.79 16.57 28.16
CA LYS A 45 9.44 16.00 28.07
C LYS A 45 8.93 15.62 29.48
N ALA A 46 7.67 15.92 29.79
CA ALA A 46 7.00 15.38 30.97
C ALA A 46 6.75 13.88 30.74
N GLY A 47 7.20 13.02 31.66
CA GLY A 47 7.21 11.57 31.43
C GLY A 47 5.83 10.92 31.32
N SER A 48 4.91 11.28 32.22
CA SER A 48 3.59 10.62 32.38
C SER A 48 2.42 11.34 31.72
N VAL A 49 2.60 12.60 31.32
CA VAL A 49 1.56 13.46 30.73
C VAL A 49 2.10 14.08 29.44
N VAL A 50 1.23 14.36 28.47
CA VAL A 50 1.61 15.13 27.27
C VAL A 50 1.91 16.57 27.69
N GLY A 51 3.15 16.81 28.12
CA GLY A 51 3.59 18.10 28.63
C GLY A 51 5.08 18.33 28.40
N ILE A 52 5.48 19.59 28.47
CA ILE A 52 6.86 20.02 28.34
C ILE A 52 7.24 20.75 29.63
N ILE A 53 8.40 20.42 30.19
CA ILE A 53 8.90 21.01 31.44
C ILE A 53 10.13 21.87 31.10
N HIS A 54 10.10 23.12 31.52
CA HIS A 54 11.27 24.00 31.58
C HIS A 54 11.86 23.95 32.99
N ASP A 55 12.99 23.28 33.11
CA ASP A 55 13.70 23.06 34.36
C ASP A 55 14.79 24.11 34.56
N ARG A 56 14.56 25.01 35.50
CA ARG A 56 15.51 26.05 35.92
C ARG A 56 16.11 25.78 37.30
N SER A 57 16.03 24.54 37.81
CA SER A 57 16.59 24.15 39.13
C SER A 57 18.07 24.48 39.32
N LYS A 58 18.83 24.57 38.23
CA LYS A 58 20.26 24.93 38.21
C LYS A 58 20.52 26.44 38.32
N LEU A 59 19.53 27.24 38.72
CA LEU A 59 19.70 28.67 39.01
C LEU A 59 19.99 28.89 40.49
N SER A 60 21.13 29.50 40.78
CA SER A 60 21.44 30.12 42.07
C SER A 60 20.95 31.58 42.07
N ASP A 61 19.63 31.78 42.11
CA ASP A 61 19.04 33.12 42.27
C ASP A 61 18.59 33.31 43.72
N GLY A 62 18.99 34.42 44.36
CA GLY A 62 18.57 34.79 45.72
C GLY A 62 17.04 34.92 45.91
N TYR A 63 16.31 35.10 44.81
CA TYR A 63 14.84 35.12 44.76
C TYR A 63 14.20 33.78 45.18
N LEU A 64 14.86 32.65 44.93
CA LEU A 64 14.34 31.33 45.28
C LEU A 64 14.42 31.09 46.79
N GLU A 65 15.43 31.67 47.45
CA GLU A 65 15.62 31.61 48.90
C GLU A 65 14.58 32.48 49.63
N GLU A 66 14.25 33.67 49.11
CA GLU A 66 13.14 34.49 49.62
C GLU A 66 11.79 33.76 49.54
N CYS A 67 11.49 33.09 48.42
CA CYS A 67 10.24 32.33 48.30
C CYS A 67 10.22 31.08 49.20
N LYS A 68 11.35 30.39 49.41
CA LYS A 68 11.44 29.28 50.37
C LYS A 68 11.23 29.76 51.80
N SER A 69 11.81 30.90 52.16
CA SER A 69 11.62 31.56 53.47
C SER A 69 10.14 31.90 53.71
N ALA A 70 9.43 32.43 52.72
CA ALA A 70 8.02 32.76 52.82
C ALA A 70 7.09 31.54 52.99
N ILE A 71 7.44 30.38 52.40
CA ILE A 71 6.62 29.16 52.45
C ILE A 71 6.93 28.31 53.70
N GLY A 72 8.07 28.55 54.37
CA GLY A 72 8.54 27.77 55.53
C GLY A 72 7.55 27.68 56.70
N HIS A 73 6.60 28.61 56.82
CA HIS A 73 5.57 28.62 57.85
C HIS A 73 4.28 27.84 57.50
N THR A 74 4.17 27.29 56.29
CA THR A 74 3.00 26.51 55.85
C THR A 74 3.29 25.00 55.85
N ARG A 75 2.26 24.17 56.08
CA ARG A 75 2.37 22.69 56.06
C ARG A 75 2.89 22.13 54.72
N GLU A 76 2.86 22.95 53.67
CA GLU A 76 3.29 22.65 52.30
C GLU A 76 4.82 22.69 52.12
N ALA A 77 5.57 23.23 53.08
CA ALA A 77 7.04 23.20 53.08
C ALA A 77 7.66 21.79 53.09
N ARG A 78 6.86 20.75 53.42
CA ARG A 78 7.28 19.34 53.39
C ARG A 78 7.13 18.67 52.02
N ALA A 79 6.42 19.29 51.07
CA ALA A 79 6.37 18.80 49.70
C ALA A 79 7.59 19.35 48.93
N PRO A 80 8.30 18.56 48.10
CA PRO A 80 9.36 19.06 47.24
C PRO A 80 8.74 19.88 46.10
N ILE A 81 8.30 21.10 46.40
CA ILE A 81 7.83 22.05 45.41
C ILE A 81 9.07 22.52 44.67
N GLY A 82 9.31 21.97 43.48
CA GLY A 82 10.33 22.45 42.56
C GLY A 82 9.95 23.84 42.05
N LEU A 83 10.16 24.90 42.87
CA LEU A 83 9.84 26.30 42.53
C LEU A 83 10.50 26.76 41.22
N ALA A 84 11.56 26.08 40.81
CA ALA A 84 12.33 26.38 39.62
C ALA A 84 11.90 25.58 38.37
N THR A 85 10.90 24.70 38.45
CA THR A 85 10.40 23.91 37.31
C THR A 85 9.05 24.43 36.84
N TYR A 86 8.94 24.79 35.57
CA TYR A 86 7.71 25.31 34.97
C TYR A 86 7.17 24.34 33.92
N ILE A 87 5.88 24.03 33.98
CA ILE A 87 5.20 23.32 32.89
C ILE A 87 4.87 24.35 31.79
N LEU A 88 5.31 24.07 30.56
CA LEU A 88 5.04 24.88 29.39
C LEU A 88 3.71 24.45 28.77
N ASN A 89 2.67 25.26 28.98
CA ASN A 89 1.35 25.03 28.41
C ASN A 89 1.30 25.41 26.92
N PRO A 90 0.48 24.75 26.09
CA PRO A 90 0.34 25.06 24.66
C PRO A 90 0.03 26.53 24.37
N VAL A 91 -0.82 27.17 25.19
CA VAL A 91 -1.16 28.60 25.06
C VAL A 91 0.08 29.50 25.22
N LYS A 92 0.93 29.20 26.21
CA LYS A 92 2.17 29.95 26.45
C LYS A 92 3.16 29.71 25.31
N VAL A 93 3.31 28.47 24.87
CA VAL A 93 4.20 28.11 23.75
C VAL A 93 3.77 28.80 22.45
N LEU A 94 2.46 28.85 22.16
CA LEU A 94 1.92 29.59 21.01
C LEU A 94 2.32 31.07 21.05
N SER A 95 2.16 31.73 22.22
CA SER A 95 2.57 33.13 22.38
C SER A 95 4.08 33.35 22.23
N LEU A 96 4.90 32.35 22.53
CA LEU A 96 6.34 32.39 22.33
C LEU A 96 6.71 32.21 20.86
N PHE A 97 6.08 31.25 20.17
CA PHE A 97 6.30 31.02 18.74
C PHE A 97 5.87 32.22 17.87
N GLN A 98 4.77 32.89 18.23
CA GLN A 98 4.35 34.12 17.55
C GLN A 98 5.36 35.28 17.66
N ARG A 99 6.18 35.29 18.72
CA ARG A 99 7.22 36.32 18.93
C ARG A 99 8.55 35.97 18.28
N MET A 100 8.69 34.81 17.64
CA MET A 100 9.91 34.44 16.93
C MET A 100 10.08 35.28 15.66
N VAL A 101 11.33 35.67 15.39
CA VAL A 101 11.72 36.40 14.17
C VAL A 101 11.96 35.41 13.02
N GLU A 102 11.73 35.84 11.78
CA GLU A 102 11.76 34.96 10.61
C GLU A 102 13.15 34.39 10.33
N GLU A 103 14.22 35.16 10.57
CA GLU A 103 15.60 34.71 10.35
C GLU A 103 15.96 33.56 11.29
N ASP A 104 15.46 33.58 12.52
CA ASP A 104 15.68 32.52 13.51
C ASP A 104 14.86 31.26 13.15
N CYS A 105 13.71 31.42 12.49
CA CYS A 105 12.88 30.30 12.04
C CYS A 105 13.57 29.47 10.95
N GLU A 106 14.39 30.10 10.10
CA GLU A 106 15.15 29.41 9.05
C GLU A 106 16.13 28.38 9.63
N LEU A 107 16.70 28.67 10.80
CA LEU A 107 17.66 27.79 11.49
C LEU A 107 17.00 26.50 12.01
N LEU A 108 15.68 26.52 12.25
CA LEU A 108 14.92 25.36 12.67
C LEU A 108 14.58 24.39 11.53
N TYR A 109 14.85 24.79 10.27
CA TYR A 109 14.53 24.00 9.09
C TYR A 109 13.05 23.57 9.00
N LEU A 110 12.15 24.47 9.37
CA LEU A 110 10.71 24.25 9.22
C LEU A 110 10.25 24.80 7.86
N GLN A 111 9.27 24.14 7.25
CA GLN A 111 8.64 24.63 6.01
C GLN A 111 7.83 25.92 6.27
N ASP A 112 7.34 26.10 7.49
CA ASP A 112 6.40 27.14 7.87
C ASP A 112 6.71 27.66 9.28
N ARG A 113 6.08 28.77 9.70
CA ARG A 113 6.30 29.35 11.03
C ARG A 113 5.96 28.35 12.16
N PRO A 114 6.76 28.32 13.25
CA PRO A 114 6.61 27.33 14.33
C PRO A 114 5.26 27.40 15.06
N GLU A 115 4.58 28.55 15.04
CA GLU A 115 3.24 28.71 15.61
C GLU A 115 2.19 27.78 14.97
N LYS A 116 2.35 27.40 13.70
CA LYS A 116 1.47 26.45 12.99
C LYS A 116 1.61 25.01 13.47
N LEU A 117 2.63 24.69 14.28
CA LEU A 117 2.76 23.38 14.92
C LEU A 117 1.75 23.18 16.06
N ILE A 118 1.17 24.27 16.59
CA ILE A 118 0.15 24.20 17.62
C ILE A 118 -1.23 24.13 16.97
N ILE A 119 -1.96 23.06 17.26
CA ILE A 119 -3.31 22.84 16.70
C ILE A 119 -4.30 23.76 17.41
N THR A 120 -4.75 24.82 16.73
CA THR A 120 -5.85 25.70 17.17
C THR A 120 -7.18 25.31 16.55
N THR A 121 -7.14 24.73 15.35
CA THR A 121 -8.30 24.29 14.57
C THR A 121 -8.08 22.87 14.06
N VAL A 122 -9.05 21.98 14.32
CA VAL A 122 -9.02 20.60 13.81
C VAL A 122 -9.84 20.55 12.52
N ALA A 123 -9.19 20.18 11.40
CA ALA A 123 -9.88 19.96 10.15
C ALA A 123 -10.73 18.67 10.22
N VAL A 124 -12.00 18.76 9.84
CA VAL A 124 -12.91 17.60 9.80
C VAL A 124 -12.84 16.97 8.41
N PRO A 125 -12.42 15.70 8.28
CA PRO A 125 -12.37 15.02 6.99
C PRO A 125 -13.79 14.82 6.40
N PRO A 126 -13.93 14.86 5.07
CA PRO A 126 -15.20 14.58 4.40
C PRO A 126 -15.66 13.13 4.63
N ILE A 127 -16.96 12.88 4.42
CA ILE A 127 -17.60 11.57 4.68
C ILE A 127 -16.97 10.44 3.87
N SER A 128 -16.44 10.72 2.67
CA SER A 128 -15.72 9.75 1.84
C SER A 128 -14.49 9.12 2.51
N ILE A 129 -13.87 9.80 3.48
CA ILE A 129 -12.74 9.28 4.28
C ILE A 129 -13.22 8.47 5.50
N ARG A 130 -14.45 8.72 5.95
CA ARG A 130 -15.07 8.15 7.15
C ARG A 130 -16.47 7.60 6.85
N PRO A 131 -16.60 6.62 5.94
CA PRO A 131 -17.89 6.07 5.59
C PRO A 131 -18.52 5.35 6.78
N SER A 132 -19.84 5.45 6.90
CA SER A 132 -20.67 4.65 7.80
C SER A 132 -20.90 3.27 7.19
N VAL A 133 -20.92 2.23 8.02
CA VAL A 133 -21.22 0.86 7.58
C VAL A 133 -22.60 0.48 8.09
N PHE A 134 -23.51 0.13 7.19
CA PHE A 134 -24.80 -0.43 7.57
C PHE A 134 -24.64 -1.93 7.81
N THR A 135 -25.01 -2.39 9.00
CA THR A 135 -25.14 -3.83 9.27
C THR A 135 -26.56 -4.25 8.88
N GLU A 136 -26.82 -5.54 8.62
CA GLU A 136 -28.19 -6.02 8.34
C GLU A 136 -29.11 -5.71 9.55
N GLY A 137 -30.05 -4.78 9.35
CA GLY A 137 -30.87 -4.14 10.39
C GLY A 137 -30.64 -2.62 10.40
N SER A 138 -31.65 -1.81 10.75
CA SER A 138 -31.60 -0.33 10.65
C SER A 138 -30.56 0.38 11.53
N GLN A 139 -29.54 -0.32 12.04
CA GLN A 139 -28.44 0.22 12.83
C GLN A 139 -27.20 0.44 11.96
N SER A 140 -26.74 1.69 11.91
CA SER A 140 -25.48 2.07 11.26
C SER A 140 -24.33 2.04 12.27
N ASN A 141 -23.22 1.40 11.90
CA ASN A 141 -21.98 1.47 12.64
C ASN A 141 -21.14 2.64 12.14
N GLU A 142 -20.87 3.58 13.03
CA GLU A 142 -20.11 4.79 12.71
C GLU A 142 -18.61 4.50 12.61
N ASN A 143 -17.94 5.31 11.81
CA ASN A 143 -16.50 5.20 11.63
C ASN A 143 -15.73 5.65 12.89
N ASP A 144 -14.63 4.97 13.24
CA ASP A 144 -13.80 5.35 14.41
C ASP A 144 -13.39 6.83 14.45
N ILE A 145 -13.10 7.42 13.29
CA ILE A 145 -12.75 8.85 13.15
C ILE A 145 -13.95 9.73 13.51
N THR A 146 -15.16 9.34 13.10
CA THR A 146 -16.40 10.05 13.44
C THR A 146 -16.63 10.02 14.96
N GLU A 147 -16.43 8.86 15.59
CA GLU A 147 -16.58 8.73 17.05
C GLU A 147 -15.53 9.56 17.82
N ARG A 148 -14.28 9.59 17.35
CA ARG A 148 -13.24 10.48 17.92
C ARG A 148 -13.58 11.96 17.78
N LEU A 149 -14.09 12.39 16.63
CA LEU A 149 -14.51 13.79 16.43
C LEU A 149 -15.65 14.19 17.37
N LYS A 150 -16.62 13.29 17.57
CA LYS A 150 -17.70 13.50 18.54
C LYS A 150 -17.15 13.70 19.96
N GLN A 151 -16.18 12.88 20.38
CA GLN A 151 -15.49 13.05 21.67
C GLN A 151 -14.78 14.41 21.75
N ILE A 152 -14.03 14.81 20.71
CA ILE A 152 -13.34 16.12 20.68
C ILE A 152 -14.34 17.27 20.89
N ILE A 153 -15.48 17.23 20.21
CA ILE A 153 -16.53 18.26 20.34
C ILE A 153 -17.10 18.29 21.76
N GLN A 154 -17.39 17.12 22.34
CA GLN A 154 -17.93 17.00 23.70
C GLN A 154 -16.96 17.55 24.76
N PHE A 155 -15.69 17.14 24.72
CA PHE A 155 -14.68 17.64 25.66
C PHE A 155 -14.41 19.14 25.47
N ASN A 156 -14.42 19.64 24.23
CA ASN A 156 -14.27 21.06 23.95
C ASN A 156 -15.46 21.88 24.48
N ALA A 157 -16.69 21.37 24.37
CA ALA A 157 -17.87 22.01 24.93
C ALA A 157 -17.84 22.04 26.47
N LYS A 158 -17.45 20.91 27.10
CA LYS A 158 -17.27 20.80 28.56
C LYS A 158 -16.24 21.82 29.08
N LEU A 159 -15.05 21.87 28.46
CA LEU A 159 -14.00 22.82 28.81
C LEU A 159 -14.49 24.28 28.67
N ARG A 160 -15.28 24.58 27.63
CA ARG A 160 -15.84 25.92 27.43
C ARG A 160 -16.85 26.29 28.52
N LEU A 161 -17.67 25.36 28.98
CA LEU A 161 -18.61 25.59 30.09
C LEU A 161 -17.86 25.85 31.40
N GLU A 162 -16.85 25.01 31.71
CA GLU A 162 -16.01 25.18 32.91
C GLU A 162 -15.32 26.56 32.95
N LEU A 163 -14.82 27.04 31.81
CA LEU A 163 -14.23 28.38 31.69
C LEU A 163 -15.26 29.51 31.89
N LEU A 164 -16.52 29.31 31.50
CA LEU A 164 -17.59 30.31 31.67
C LEU A 164 -18.10 30.34 33.12
N GLU A 165 -18.28 29.18 33.75
CA GLU A 165 -18.68 29.07 35.16
C GLU A 165 -17.61 29.59 36.10
N GLY A 166 -16.34 29.30 35.80
CA GLY A 166 -15.21 29.88 36.50
C GLY A 166 -15.20 31.41 36.46
N ARG A 167 -15.72 32.02 35.39
CA ARG A 167 -15.89 33.48 35.31
C ARG A 167 -17.01 34.01 36.21
N ARG A 168 -18.05 33.22 36.48
CA ARG A 168 -19.25 33.62 37.24
C ARG A 168 -19.07 33.54 38.76
N THR A 169 -18.28 32.57 39.25
CA THR A 169 -18.07 32.37 40.69
C THR A 169 -17.12 33.38 41.34
N GLY A 170 -16.58 34.35 40.59
CA GLY A 170 -15.58 35.30 41.10
C GLY A 170 -14.25 34.65 41.48
N ILE A 171 -14.17 33.31 41.44
CA ILE A 171 -12.92 32.56 41.40
C ILE A 171 -12.27 32.95 40.09
N LYS A 172 -11.37 33.93 40.13
CA LYS A 172 -10.45 34.18 39.01
C LYS A 172 -9.67 32.88 38.80
N TYR A 173 -10.20 31.98 37.98
CA TYR A 173 -9.36 31.10 37.19
C TYR A 173 -8.45 32.07 36.45
N LEU A 174 -7.21 32.18 36.92
CA LEU A 174 -6.18 33.05 36.37
C LEU A 174 -5.89 32.59 34.94
N GLY A 175 -6.80 32.94 34.02
CA GLY A 175 -6.40 33.48 32.74
C GLY A 175 -5.51 34.67 33.05
N TYR A 176 -4.21 34.40 32.98
CA TYR A 176 -3.10 35.32 33.17
C TYR A 176 -3.48 36.76 32.86
N PHE A 177 -3.78 37.52 33.91
CA PHE A 177 -3.89 38.97 33.80
C PHE A 177 -2.49 39.52 33.55
N ARG A 178 -2.41 40.45 32.60
CA ARG A 178 -1.24 41.25 32.26
C ARG A 178 -0.79 42.01 33.51
N ILE A 179 0.17 41.46 34.25
CA ILE A 179 0.91 42.16 35.30
C ILE A 179 2.38 42.01 34.94
N SER A 180 3.00 43.14 34.60
CA SER A 180 4.44 43.28 34.64
C SER A 180 4.89 42.90 36.04
N THR A 181 5.88 42.01 36.11
CA THR A 181 6.59 41.59 37.32
C THR A 181 5.76 40.77 38.34
N GLN A 182 6.42 39.70 38.80
CA GLN A 182 6.12 38.83 39.95
C GLN A 182 5.09 37.69 39.81
N ALA A 183 5.46 36.63 40.54
CA ALA A 183 4.98 35.26 40.61
C ALA A 183 3.47 35.05 40.50
N CYS A 184 3.07 33.91 39.91
CA CYS A 184 1.70 33.43 40.03
C CYS A 184 1.65 31.90 40.14
N LEU A 185 1.56 31.44 41.39
CA LEU A 185 0.87 30.21 41.78
C LEU A 185 0.02 30.63 42.98
N LEU A 186 -1.10 31.29 42.70
CA LEU A 186 -2.00 31.78 43.73
C LEU A 186 -2.98 30.65 44.08
N VAL A 187 -2.72 29.95 45.17
CA VAL A 187 -3.70 29.09 45.83
C VAL A 187 -4.72 30.03 46.50
N VAL A 188 -5.93 30.12 45.95
CA VAL A 188 -7.01 30.88 46.59
C VAL A 188 -7.58 30.03 47.73
N TRP A 189 -7.37 30.48 48.97
CA TRP A 189 -8.02 29.94 50.16
C TRP A 189 -9.42 30.51 50.29
N LEU A 190 -10.45 29.69 50.06
CA LEU A 190 -11.80 29.92 50.57
C LEU A 190 -12.21 28.66 51.35
N SER A 191 -12.46 28.84 52.65
CA SER A 191 -13.14 27.86 53.51
C SER A 191 -12.40 26.54 53.78
N GLY A 192 -11.12 26.59 54.19
CA GLY A 192 -10.47 25.47 54.91
C GLY A 192 -10.27 24.16 54.12
N LYS A 193 -10.47 24.15 52.80
CA LYS A 193 -10.11 23.04 51.91
C LYS A 193 -9.10 23.53 50.88
N ALA A 194 -7.95 22.86 50.82
CA ALA A 194 -6.98 23.05 49.73
C ALA A 194 -7.61 22.53 48.43
N ILE A 195 -8.15 23.44 47.62
CA ILE A 195 -8.59 23.09 46.27
C ILE A 195 -7.35 23.17 45.40
N ALA A 196 -6.70 22.02 45.19
CA ALA A 196 -5.82 21.87 44.05
C ALA A 196 -6.69 22.16 42.81
N VAL A 197 -6.52 23.33 42.19
CA VAL A 197 -7.14 23.66 40.90
C VAL A 197 -6.40 22.81 39.87
N LYS A 198 -6.72 21.52 39.84
CA LYS A 198 -6.36 20.59 38.79
C LYS A 198 -6.98 21.18 37.52
N SER A 199 -6.20 21.32 36.45
CA SER A 199 -6.65 21.79 35.13
C SER A 199 -7.59 20.76 34.52
N ILE A 200 -8.80 20.67 35.06
CA ILE A 200 -9.81 19.69 34.68
C ILE A 200 -10.32 20.10 33.30
N GLY A 201 -10.40 19.14 32.37
CA GLY A 201 -10.85 19.32 30.99
C GLY A 201 -9.76 19.50 29.92
N TRP A 202 -8.68 20.26 30.18
CA TRP A 202 -7.67 20.54 29.13
C TRP A 202 -6.84 19.30 28.76
N ASP A 203 -6.40 18.55 29.76
CA ASP A 203 -5.59 17.33 29.55
C ASP A 203 -6.40 16.24 28.84
N GLU A 204 -7.71 16.18 29.10
CA GLU A 204 -8.66 15.27 28.43
C GLU A 204 -8.75 15.61 26.93
N LEU A 205 -8.94 16.89 26.60
CA LEU A 205 -9.01 17.34 25.20
C LEU A 205 -7.70 17.05 24.46
N GLN A 206 -6.56 17.32 25.10
CA GLN A 206 -5.25 17.06 24.52
C GLN A 206 -5.01 15.55 24.28
N ALA A 207 -5.46 14.70 25.21
CA ALA A 207 -5.41 13.25 25.07
C ALA A 207 -6.26 12.76 23.87
N VAL A 208 -7.51 13.20 23.75
CA VAL A 208 -8.41 12.75 22.67
C VAL A 208 -7.92 13.22 21.31
N VAL A 209 -7.43 14.46 21.17
CA VAL A 209 -6.85 14.96 19.92
C VAL A 209 -5.56 14.20 19.56
N THR A 210 -4.77 13.80 20.56
CA THR A 210 -3.58 12.97 20.31
C THR A 210 -3.97 11.60 19.76
N LEU A 211 -4.95 10.93 20.38
CA LEU A 211 -5.46 9.62 19.93
C LEU A 211 -6.16 9.69 18.57
N TYR A 212 -6.76 10.82 18.22
CA TYR A 212 -7.35 11.04 16.90
C TYR A 212 -6.32 10.92 15.77
N ILE A 213 -5.11 11.44 16.00
CA ILE A 213 -4.00 11.34 15.05
C ILE A 213 -3.33 9.97 15.18
N ASN A 214 -2.90 9.61 16.38
CA ASN A 214 -2.15 8.40 16.67
C ASN A 214 -2.68 7.70 17.93
N SER A 215 -3.40 6.60 17.74
CA SER A 215 -3.97 5.81 18.83
C SER A 215 -2.97 5.05 19.69
N ASP A 216 -1.72 4.87 19.22
CA ASP A 216 -0.70 4.09 19.94
C ASP A 216 0.06 4.91 21.01
N VAL A 217 -0.24 6.21 21.12
CA VAL A 217 0.37 7.06 22.15
C VAL A 217 -0.15 6.63 23.51
N ARG A 218 0.77 6.27 24.43
CA ARG A 218 0.43 5.91 25.81
C ARG A 218 -0.14 7.12 26.54
N ILE A 219 -1.34 6.96 27.06
CA ILE A 219 -2.07 7.94 27.88
C ILE A 219 -2.41 7.27 29.22
N PRO A 220 -2.46 8.02 30.35
CA PRO A 220 -2.80 7.48 31.65
C PRO A 220 -4.07 6.60 31.63
N LEU A 221 -4.08 5.49 32.38
CA LEU A 221 -5.19 4.51 32.38
C LEU A 221 -6.56 5.16 32.66
N ASP A 222 -6.61 6.16 33.55
CA ASP A 222 -7.83 6.89 33.91
C ASP A 222 -8.49 7.62 32.73
N MET A 223 -7.77 7.80 31.61
CA MET A 223 -8.24 8.46 30.40
C MET A 223 -8.43 7.49 29.22
N GLN A 224 -8.24 6.18 29.42
CA GLN A 224 -8.44 5.20 28.36
C GLN A 224 -9.94 4.96 28.11
N VAL A 225 -10.41 5.47 26.98
CA VAL A 225 -11.81 5.36 26.57
C VAL A 225 -12.07 4.01 25.91
N GLY A 226 -12.79 3.12 26.59
CA GLY A 226 -13.50 1.96 26.02
C GLY A 226 -12.80 1.19 24.90
N ARG A 227 -13.53 0.87 23.82
CA ARG A 227 -13.01 0.16 22.64
C ARG A 227 -11.86 0.94 22.00
N PRO A 228 -10.73 0.30 21.66
CA PRO A 228 -9.64 0.98 20.95
C PRO A 228 -10.08 1.42 19.55
N LEU A 229 -10.23 2.73 19.35
CA LEU A 229 -10.56 3.35 18.07
C LEU A 229 -9.29 3.61 17.26
N SER A 230 -9.31 3.32 15.96
CA SER A 230 -8.18 3.59 15.07
C SER A 230 -8.05 5.09 14.70
N GLY A 231 -6.84 5.62 14.85
CA GLY A 231 -6.46 6.96 14.40
C GLY A 231 -5.97 6.96 12.95
N PHE A 232 -5.57 8.12 12.45
CA PHE A 232 -5.06 8.25 11.09
C PHE A 232 -3.76 7.48 10.85
N VAL A 233 -2.83 7.52 11.80
CA VAL A 233 -1.54 6.84 11.66
C VAL A 233 -1.72 5.33 11.49
N GLN A 234 -2.65 4.73 12.23
CA GLN A 234 -2.97 3.30 12.14
C GLN A 234 -3.57 2.92 10.78
N ARG A 235 -4.29 3.83 10.12
CA ARG A 235 -4.85 3.61 8.77
C ARG A 235 -3.81 3.74 7.67
N LEU A 236 -2.79 4.57 7.89
CA LEU A 236 -1.71 4.79 6.92
C LEU A 236 -0.65 3.71 6.99
N THR A 237 -0.27 3.31 8.20
CA THR A 237 0.86 2.41 8.47
C THR A 237 0.43 0.96 8.63
N GLY A 238 1.41 0.04 8.69
CA GLY A 238 1.16 -1.40 8.87
C GLY A 238 0.85 -2.16 7.57
N LYS A 239 0.63 -3.46 7.69
CA LYS A 239 0.39 -4.38 6.54
C LYS A 239 -0.93 -4.09 5.84
N GLN A 240 -1.98 -3.77 6.61
CA GLN A 240 -3.32 -3.38 6.12
C GLN A 240 -3.45 -1.85 5.94
N GLY A 241 -2.34 -1.11 6.07
CA GLY A 241 -2.32 0.34 5.89
C GLY A 241 -2.40 0.74 4.42
N ARG A 242 -2.81 1.98 4.16
CA ARG A 242 -2.98 2.52 2.79
C ARG A 242 -1.73 2.43 1.94
N PHE A 243 -0.54 2.69 2.50
CA PHE A 243 0.70 2.65 1.71
C PHE A 243 0.99 1.26 1.13
N ARG A 244 0.74 0.20 1.91
CA ARG A 244 1.06 -1.18 1.48
C ARG A 244 -0.07 -1.86 0.73
N GLN A 245 -1.31 -1.75 1.23
CA GLN A 245 -2.45 -2.52 0.71
C GLN A 245 -3.21 -1.83 -0.42
N ASN A 246 -3.13 -0.50 -0.53
CA ASN A 246 -3.90 0.27 -1.52
C ASN A 246 -3.03 0.98 -2.56
N LEU A 247 -1.85 1.46 -2.17
CA LEU A 247 -0.94 2.16 -3.08
C LEU A 247 0.08 1.21 -3.73
N ALA A 248 0.88 0.51 -2.92
CA ALA A 248 1.91 -0.40 -3.45
C ALA A 248 1.31 -1.70 -4.02
N GLY A 249 0.38 -2.32 -3.30
CA GLY A 249 -0.50 -3.37 -3.81
C GLY A 249 -1.92 -2.83 -3.93
N LYS A 250 -2.71 -3.40 -4.84
CA LYS A 250 -4.17 -3.21 -4.88
C LYS A 250 -4.81 -4.39 -5.56
N ARG A 251 -6.10 -4.60 -5.30
CA ARG A 251 -6.90 -5.52 -6.13
C ARG A 251 -7.11 -4.86 -7.49
N VAL A 252 -6.99 -5.66 -8.54
CA VAL A 252 -7.16 -5.24 -9.94
C VAL A 252 -8.31 -6.03 -10.56
N GLU A 253 -8.96 -5.42 -11.55
CA GLU A 253 -10.02 -6.07 -12.33
C GLU A 253 -9.42 -6.86 -13.52
N PHE A 254 -10.27 -7.58 -14.24
CA PHE A 254 -9.89 -8.41 -15.40
C PHE A 254 -8.85 -9.50 -15.07
N THR A 255 -9.05 -10.14 -13.93
CA THR A 255 -8.21 -11.26 -13.46
C THR A 255 -9.02 -12.52 -13.26
N GLY A 256 -8.40 -13.68 -13.50
CA GLY A 256 -8.92 -14.99 -13.17
C GLY A 256 -7.98 -15.76 -12.25
N ARG A 257 -8.52 -16.74 -11.54
CA ARG A 257 -7.74 -17.71 -10.74
C ARG A 257 -8.45 -19.05 -10.80
N THR A 258 -7.70 -20.12 -11.05
CA THR A 258 -8.19 -21.50 -11.04
C THR A 258 -7.01 -22.46 -10.90
N VAL A 259 -7.32 -23.72 -10.63
CA VAL A 259 -6.36 -24.82 -10.52
C VAL A 259 -5.63 -25.03 -11.86
N ILE A 260 -4.34 -25.36 -11.78
CA ILE A 260 -3.51 -25.67 -12.95
C ILE A 260 -3.51 -27.16 -13.28
N SER A 261 -3.30 -27.51 -14.55
CA SER A 261 -3.12 -28.89 -15.01
C SER A 261 -2.07 -28.97 -16.12
N PRO A 262 -1.35 -30.10 -16.24
CA PRO A 262 -0.39 -30.30 -17.33
C PRO A 262 -1.10 -30.43 -18.68
N ASP A 263 -0.45 -29.95 -19.75
CA ASP A 263 -0.85 -30.20 -21.14
C ASP A 263 0.38 -30.09 -22.07
N PRO A 264 1.00 -31.24 -22.45
CA PRO A 264 2.25 -31.25 -23.21
C PRO A 264 2.06 -30.87 -24.68
N ASN A 265 0.82 -30.91 -25.19
CA ASN A 265 0.50 -30.57 -26.57
C ASN A 265 0.43 -29.05 -26.81
N LEU A 266 0.46 -28.26 -25.74
CA LEU A 266 0.53 -26.81 -25.83
C LEU A 266 1.98 -26.37 -26.05
N LYS A 267 2.16 -25.31 -26.85
CA LYS A 267 3.46 -24.64 -26.96
C LYS A 267 3.85 -24.05 -25.61
N ILE A 268 5.15 -23.95 -25.34
CA ILE A 268 5.67 -23.29 -24.12
C ILE A 268 5.23 -21.82 -23.96
N THR A 269 4.77 -21.18 -25.04
CA THR A 269 4.26 -19.81 -25.05
C THR A 269 2.75 -19.72 -24.85
N GLU A 270 2.04 -20.85 -24.83
CA GLU A 270 0.58 -20.91 -24.79
C GLU A 270 0.10 -21.33 -23.40
N VAL A 271 -1.03 -20.76 -23.00
CA VAL A 271 -1.78 -21.18 -21.81
C VAL A 271 -3.23 -21.45 -22.22
N ALA A 272 -3.72 -22.64 -21.90
CA ALA A 272 -5.10 -23.01 -22.08
C ALA A 272 -5.98 -22.31 -21.04
N ILE A 273 -6.99 -21.58 -21.51
CA ILE A 273 -7.93 -20.82 -20.69
C ILE A 273 -9.33 -21.44 -20.83
N PRO A 274 -10.02 -21.72 -19.70
CA PRO A 274 -11.40 -22.18 -19.71
C PRO A 274 -12.35 -21.26 -20.46
N ILE A 275 -13.24 -21.83 -21.28
CA ILE A 275 -14.28 -21.09 -22.00
C ILE A 275 -15.22 -20.30 -21.08
N HIS A 276 -15.41 -20.75 -19.84
CA HIS A 276 -16.18 -20.03 -18.82
C HIS A 276 -15.47 -18.75 -18.37
N MET A 277 -14.14 -18.81 -18.23
CA MET A 277 -13.31 -17.65 -17.88
C MET A 277 -13.20 -16.69 -19.06
N ALA A 278 -13.00 -17.21 -20.28
CA ALA A 278 -12.89 -16.42 -21.50
C ALA A 278 -14.15 -15.61 -21.86
N ARG A 279 -15.33 -16.09 -21.45
CA ARG A 279 -16.60 -15.34 -21.61
C ARG A 279 -16.75 -14.18 -20.63
N ILE A 280 -16.11 -14.25 -19.47
CA ILE A 280 -16.20 -13.23 -18.42
C ILE A 280 -15.13 -12.17 -18.61
N LEU A 281 -13.89 -12.61 -18.87
CA LEU A 281 -12.75 -11.76 -19.16
C LEU A 281 -12.87 -11.22 -20.59
N THR A 282 -12.85 -9.90 -20.71
CA THR A 282 -13.02 -9.21 -21.99
C THR A 282 -11.81 -8.37 -22.35
N TYR A 283 -11.62 -8.15 -23.64
CA TYR A 283 -10.63 -7.24 -24.17
C TYR A 283 -11.34 -6.09 -24.93
N PRO A 284 -11.02 -4.82 -24.63
CA PRO A 284 -11.60 -3.66 -25.32
C PRO A 284 -10.94 -3.49 -26.69
N GLU A 285 -11.51 -4.11 -27.72
CA GLU A 285 -11.01 -3.96 -29.08
C GLU A 285 -11.67 -2.77 -29.77
N ARG A 286 -10.85 -1.82 -30.23
CA ARG A 286 -11.32 -0.66 -30.98
C ARG A 286 -11.70 -1.07 -32.40
N VAL A 287 -12.88 -0.66 -32.84
CA VAL A 287 -13.37 -0.92 -34.20
C VAL A 287 -12.59 -0.08 -35.19
N THR A 288 -11.94 -0.77 -36.12
CA THR A 288 -11.23 -0.25 -37.29
C THR A 288 -11.82 -0.87 -38.55
N HIS A 289 -11.37 -0.42 -39.72
CA HIS A 289 -11.82 -0.98 -40.99
C HIS A 289 -11.40 -2.45 -41.18
N HIS A 290 -10.31 -2.90 -40.53
CA HIS A 290 -9.82 -4.27 -40.65
C HIS A 290 -10.61 -5.29 -39.83
N ASN A 291 -11.15 -4.90 -38.67
CA ASN A 291 -11.78 -5.83 -37.72
C ASN A 291 -13.30 -5.66 -37.58
N ILE A 292 -13.90 -4.70 -38.31
CA ILE A 292 -15.33 -4.37 -38.17
C ILE A 292 -16.24 -5.57 -38.42
N GLU A 293 -15.94 -6.40 -39.43
CA GLU A 293 -16.76 -7.57 -39.75
C GLU A 293 -16.71 -8.62 -38.65
N LYS A 294 -15.51 -8.91 -38.13
CA LYS A 294 -15.29 -9.80 -37.01
C LYS A 294 -16.04 -9.32 -35.76
N LEU A 295 -15.87 -8.05 -35.39
CA LEU A 295 -16.51 -7.47 -34.21
C LEU A 295 -18.04 -7.42 -34.36
N ARG A 296 -18.55 -7.18 -35.57
CA ARG A 296 -19.99 -7.26 -35.86
C ARG A 296 -20.54 -8.66 -35.58
N GLN A 297 -19.82 -9.72 -35.94
CA GLN A 297 -20.20 -11.09 -35.59
C GLN A 297 -20.16 -11.35 -34.08
N CYS A 298 -19.14 -10.87 -33.37
CA CYS A 298 -19.05 -10.98 -31.90
C CYS A 298 -20.25 -10.30 -31.21
N VAL A 299 -20.62 -9.10 -31.66
CA VAL A 299 -21.79 -8.36 -31.14
C VAL A 299 -23.09 -9.12 -31.43
N ASN A 300 -23.24 -9.69 -32.63
CA ASN A 300 -24.39 -10.53 -32.98
C ASN A 300 -24.51 -11.79 -32.11
N ASN A 301 -23.40 -12.42 -31.76
CA ASN A 301 -23.37 -13.59 -30.87
C ASN A 301 -23.69 -13.23 -29.42
N GLY A 302 -23.39 -11.99 -28.99
CA GLY A 302 -23.67 -11.45 -27.65
C GLY A 302 -22.84 -12.08 -26.53
N SER A 303 -23.25 -11.87 -25.28
CA SER A 303 -22.45 -12.21 -24.10
C SER A 303 -22.41 -13.70 -23.74
N TYR A 304 -23.41 -14.48 -24.15
CA TYR A 304 -23.55 -15.88 -23.69
C TYR A 304 -22.87 -16.90 -24.61
N LYS A 305 -22.81 -16.61 -25.91
CA LYS A 305 -22.21 -17.48 -26.93
C LYS A 305 -20.76 -17.07 -27.17
N TYR A 306 -19.87 -18.05 -27.18
CA TYR A 306 -18.47 -17.88 -27.57
C TYR A 306 -18.28 -18.30 -29.04
N PRO A 307 -17.52 -17.55 -29.87
CA PRO A 307 -16.93 -16.23 -29.62
C PRO A 307 -17.99 -15.12 -29.64
N GLY A 308 -17.88 -14.13 -28.75
CA GLY A 308 -18.91 -13.12 -28.54
C GLY A 308 -18.38 -11.84 -27.90
N ALA A 309 -19.28 -10.97 -27.44
CA ALA A 309 -18.93 -9.72 -26.78
C ALA A 309 -19.92 -9.36 -25.68
N ARG A 310 -19.44 -8.66 -24.65
CA ARG A 310 -20.22 -8.33 -23.46
C ARG A 310 -20.87 -6.95 -23.53
N MET A 311 -20.14 -5.97 -24.05
CA MET A 311 -20.60 -4.58 -24.13
C MET A 311 -19.95 -3.85 -25.29
N VAL A 312 -20.60 -2.77 -25.73
CA VAL A 312 -20.08 -1.82 -26.72
C VAL A 312 -20.08 -0.43 -26.10
N THR A 313 -18.95 0.25 -26.17
CA THR A 313 -18.77 1.64 -25.75
C THR A 313 -18.62 2.51 -26.99
N TYR A 314 -19.44 3.55 -27.07
CA TYR A 314 -19.44 4.49 -28.19
C TYR A 314 -18.43 5.64 -27.92
N PRO A 315 -18.03 6.39 -28.96
CA PRO A 315 -17.10 7.51 -28.81
C PRO A 315 -17.58 8.63 -27.88
N ASP A 316 -18.89 8.73 -27.64
CA ASP A 316 -19.50 9.69 -26.71
C ASP A 316 -19.36 9.27 -25.23
N GLY A 317 -18.78 8.09 -24.97
CA GLY A 317 -18.63 7.52 -23.62
C GLY A 317 -19.84 6.71 -23.15
N SER A 318 -20.94 6.69 -23.91
CA SER A 318 -22.09 5.85 -23.59
C SER A 318 -21.73 4.37 -23.81
N SER A 319 -22.20 3.49 -22.92
CA SER A 319 -21.94 2.05 -22.99
C SER A 319 -23.26 1.28 -22.99
N LYS A 320 -23.38 0.29 -23.88
CA LYS A 320 -24.55 -0.60 -23.95
C LYS A 320 -24.11 -2.05 -23.74
N MET A 321 -24.75 -2.74 -22.80
CA MET A 321 -24.54 -4.17 -22.57
C MET A 321 -25.26 -5.01 -23.63
N LEU A 322 -24.72 -6.19 -23.97
CA LEU A 322 -25.27 -7.03 -25.05
C LEU A 322 -26.15 -8.18 -24.52
N THR A 323 -27.13 -7.86 -23.67
CA THR A 323 -27.99 -8.85 -22.98
C THR A 323 -29.34 -9.12 -23.64
N GLY A 324 -29.68 -8.44 -24.75
CA GLY A 324 -31.02 -8.54 -25.37
C GLY A 324 -31.04 -8.62 -26.91
N ASN A 325 -32.25 -8.70 -27.47
CA ASN A 325 -32.48 -8.89 -28.91
C ASN A 325 -32.07 -7.68 -29.79
N TYR A 326 -31.86 -6.51 -29.19
CA TYR A 326 -31.42 -5.30 -29.90
C TYR A 326 -29.95 -5.34 -30.36
N ARG A 327 -29.19 -6.39 -29.98
CA ARG A 327 -27.80 -6.59 -30.42
C ARG A 327 -27.62 -6.60 -31.94
N LYS A 328 -28.61 -7.08 -32.70
CA LYS A 328 -28.55 -7.09 -34.18
C LYS A 328 -28.50 -5.67 -34.75
N ARG A 329 -29.34 -4.78 -34.22
CA ARG A 329 -29.35 -3.36 -34.60
C ARG A 329 -28.02 -2.68 -34.24
N ILE A 330 -27.48 -2.96 -33.05
CA ILE A 330 -26.17 -2.45 -32.62
C ILE A 330 -25.05 -2.92 -33.56
N ALA A 331 -25.09 -4.17 -34.01
CA ALA A 331 -24.11 -4.73 -34.93
C ALA A 331 -24.16 -4.03 -36.31
N GLU A 332 -25.36 -3.71 -36.80
CA GLU A 332 -25.57 -2.95 -38.04
C GLU A 332 -25.10 -1.49 -37.90
N GLU A 333 -25.38 -0.86 -36.76
CA GLU A 333 -25.00 0.52 -36.43
C GLU A 333 -23.51 0.68 -36.04
N LEU A 334 -22.75 -0.40 -35.97
CA LEU A 334 -21.35 -0.39 -35.54
C LEU A 334 -20.49 0.41 -36.53
N LYS A 335 -19.81 1.44 -36.01
CA LYS A 335 -18.92 2.33 -36.78
C LYS A 335 -17.49 2.28 -36.24
N SER A 336 -16.54 2.67 -37.08
CA SER A 336 -15.15 2.85 -36.65
C SER A 336 -15.06 3.87 -35.51
N GLY A 337 -14.24 3.57 -34.51
CA GLY A 337 -14.11 4.39 -33.31
C GLY A 337 -14.90 3.89 -32.10
N CYS A 338 -15.91 3.03 -32.28
CA CYS A 338 -16.52 2.30 -31.16
C CYS A 338 -15.51 1.31 -30.53
N ILE A 339 -15.72 0.97 -29.26
CA ILE A 339 -14.93 -0.03 -28.54
C ILE A 339 -15.85 -1.21 -28.21
N VAL A 340 -15.48 -2.40 -28.66
CA VAL A 340 -16.23 -3.63 -28.37
C VAL A 340 -15.44 -4.42 -27.34
N HIS A 341 -16.05 -4.65 -26.18
CA HIS A 341 -15.50 -5.52 -25.16
C HIS A 341 -15.81 -6.98 -25.53
N ARG A 342 -15.01 -7.53 -26.44
CA ARG A 342 -15.14 -8.92 -26.90
C ARG A 342 -14.63 -9.89 -25.84
N HIS A 343 -15.11 -11.13 -25.91
CA HIS A 343 -14.55 -12.23 -25.12
C HIS A 343 -13.07 -12.44 -25.46
N LEU A 344 -12.33 -13.02 -24.51
CA LEU A 344 -10.95 -13.42 -24.72
C LEU A 344 -10.87 -14.53 -25.78
N GLU A 345 -9.99 -14.41 -26.75
CA GLU A 345 -9.87 -15.34 -27.88
C GLU A 345 -8.48 -15.96 -28.00
N ASP A 346 -8.36 -16.93 -28.90
CA ASP A 346 -7.07 -17.57 -29.18
C ASP A 346 -6.03 -16.56 -29.68
N GLY A 347 -4.84 -16.63 -29.13
CA GLY A 347 -3.73 -15.74 -29.46
C GLY A 347 -3.68 -14.45 -28.64
N ASP A 348 -4.68 -14.15 -27.82
CA ASP A 348 -4.66 -12.99 -26.93
C ASP A 348 -3.51 -13.08 -25.92
N VAL A 349 -2.87 -11.95 -25.65
CA VAL A 349 -1.77 -11.86 -24.70
C VAL A 349 -2.32 -11.78 -23.29
N VAL A 350 -1.84 -12.67 -22.43
CA VAL A 350 -2.23 -12.76 -21.01
C VAL A 350 -1.00 -12.85 -20.12
N LEU A 351 -1.07 -12.25 -18.94
CA LEU A 351 -0.05 -12.40 -17.91
C LEU A 351 -0.46 -13.54 -16.98
N PHE A 352 0.47 -14.45 -16.73
CA PHE A 352 0.27 -15.63 -15.92
C PHE A 352 1.28 -15.63 -14.76
N ASN A 353 0.77 -15.77 -13.55
CA ASN A 353 1.52 -15.54 -12.31
C ASN A 353 1.24 -16.61 -11.25
N ARG A 354 2.28 -17.09 -10.58
CA ARG A 354 2.17 -17.91 -9.35
C ARG A 354 2.41 -17.06 -8.11
N GLN A 355 1.54 -17.23 -7.11
CA GLN A 355 1.73 -16.64 -5.79
C GLN A 355 2.21 -17.73 -4.81
N PRO A 356 3.28 -17.51 -4.03
CA PRO A 356 4.11 -16.30 -3.92
C PRO A 356 5.09 -16.11 -5.09
N SER A 357 5.30 -14.86 -5.49
CA SER A 357 6.28 -14.51 -6.54
C SER A 357 7.64 -14.22 -5.90
N LEU A 358 8.65 -15.04 -6.20
CA LEU A 358 9.99 -14.94 -5.59
C LEU A 358 10.99 -14.21 -6.50
N HIS A 359 10.80 -14.28 -7.82
CA HIS A 359 11.69 -13.68 -8.79
C HIS A 359 10.91 -13.18 -10.01
N ARG A 360 11.58 -12.43 -10.89
CA ARG A 360 10.94 -11.79 -12.07
C ARG A 360 10.12 -12.77 -12.91
N MET A 361 10.63 -13.98 -13.15
CA MET A 361 9.97 -14.99 -14.00
C MET A 361 8.78 -15.69 -13.34
N SER A 362 8.44 -15.38 -12.08
CA SER A 362 7.22 -15.89 -11.45
C SER A 362 5.94 -15.29 -12.06
N ILE A 363 6.09 -14.24 -12.88
CA ILE A 363 5.06 -13.70 -13.77
C ILE A 363 5.62 -13.59 -15.19
N MET A 364 4.95 -14.20 -16.16
CA MET A 364 5.34 -14.15 -17.58
C MET A 364 4.11 -13.98 -18.46
N CYS A 365 4.36 -13.56 -19.70
CA CYS A 365 3.35 -13.39 -20.73
C CYS A 365 3.22 -14.67 -21.56
N HIS A 366 1.98 -15.11 -21.75
CA HIS A 366 1.58 -16.24 -22.59
C HIS A 366 0.52 -15.81 -23.60
N ARG A 367 0.31 -16.64 -24.62
CA ARG A 367 -0.81 -16.55 -25.56
C ARG A 367 -1.95 -17.43 -25.06
N ALA A 368 -3.15 -16.86 -25.01
CA ALA A 368 -4.37 -17.57 -24.65
C ALA A 368 -4.72 -18.63 -25.71
N ARG A 369 -5.18 -19.79 -25.26
CA ARG A 369 -5.84 -20.79 -26.10
C ARG A 369 -7.10 -21.28 -25.39
N ILE A 370 -8.27 -21.08 -25.97
CA ILE A 370 -9.54 -21.32 -25.29
C ILE A 370 -9.91 -22.80 -25.38
N MET A 371 -10.14 -23.40 -24.23
CA MET A 371 -10.45 -24.83 -24.10
C MET A 371 -11.78 -25.03 -23.35
N PRO A 372 -12.50 -26.14 -23.60
CA PRO A 372 -13.81 -26.39 -22.98
C PRO A 372 -13.74 -26.71 -21.47
N TRP A 373 -12.55 -27.07 -20.97
CA TRP A 373 -12.31 -27.48 -19.59
C TRP A 373 -12.32 -26.29 -18.60
N ARG A 374 -12.12 -26.57 -17.31
CA ARG A 374 -12.21 -25.58 -16.22
C ARG A 374 -10.88 -25.21 -15.55
N THR A 375 -9.80 -25.94 -15.85
CA THR A 375 -8.45 -25.69 -15.32
C THR A 375 -7.62 -24.86 -16.30
N LEU A 376 -6.65 -24.11 -15.79
CA LEU A 376 -5.62 -23.49 -16.62
C LEU A 376 -4.59 -24.56 -16.97
N ARG A 377 -4.18 -24.64 -18.23
CA ARG A 377 -3.16 -25.63 -18.62
C ARG A 377 -2.02 -25.00 -19.35
N PHE A 378 -0.82 -25.51 -19.15
CA PHE A 378 0.38 -25.05 -19.82
C PHE A 378 1.41 -26.17 -19.87
N ASN A 379 2.40 -26.01 -20.73
CA ASN A 379 3.44 -27.00 -20.94
C ASN A 379 4.32 -27.16 -19.69
N GLU A 380 4.63 -28.40 -19.33
CA GLU A 380 5.37 -28.80 -18.14
C GLU A 380 6.80 -28.26 -18.14
N SER A 381 7.36 -27.97 -19.32
CA SER A 381 8.70 -27.37 -19.46
C SER A 381 8.80 -25.98 -18.82
N VAL A 382 7.66 -25.31 -18.60
CA VAL A 382 7.57 -23.96 -18.01
C VAL A 382 7.23 -24.01 -16.51
N CYS A 383 7.15 -25.19 -15.90
CA CYS A 383 6.85 -25.33 -14.46
C CYS A 383 7.95 -24.76 -13.56
N ASN A 384 9.23 -24.92 -13.95
CA ASN A 384 10.37 -24.52 -13.12
C ASN A 384 10.38 -23.02 -12.78
N PRO A 385 10.17 -22.08 -13.74
CA PRO A 385 10.02 -20.64 -13.41
C PRO A 385 8.90 -20.32 -12.43
N TYR A 386 7.82 -21.10 -12.42
CA TYR A 386 6.72 -20.90 -11.47
C TYR A 386 6.93 -21.66 -10.16
N ASN A 387 7.87 -22.60 -10.12
CA ASN A 387 8.05 -23.57 -9.05
C ASN A 387 6.74 -24.34 -8.75
N ALA A 388 6.03 -24.76 -9.81
CA ALA A 388 4.74 -25.41 -9.76
C ALA A 388 4.88 -26.93 -10.02
N ASP A 389 4.04 -27.75 -9.37
CA ASP A 389 4.11 -29.22 -9.36
C ASP A 389 2.76 -29.94 -9.55
N PHE A 390 1.72 -29.22 -9.99
CA PHE A 390 0.38 -29.76 -10.36
C PHE A 390 -0.31 -30.61 -9.28
N ASP A 391 -0.09 -30.31 -8.00
CA ASP A 391 -0.66 -31.04 -6.84
C ASP A 391 -2.04 -30.51 -6.36
N GLY A 392 -2.63 -29.58 -7.11
CA GLY A 392 -3.80 -28.78 -6.69
C GLY A 392 -3.52 -27.28 -6.62
N ASP A 393 -2.30 -26.88 -6.94
CA ASP A 393 -1.88 -25.49 -7.11
C ASP A 393 -2.85 -24.65 -7.98
N GLU A 394 -3.01 -23.39 -7.58
CA GLU A 394 -3.79 -22.39 -8.31
C GLU A 394 -2.89 -21.23 -8.76
N MET A 395 -3.11 -20.75 -9.98
CA MET A 395 -2.37 -19.61 -10.52
C MET A 395 -3.31 -18.50 -10.97
N ASN A 396 -2.78 -17.27 -10.97
CA ASN A 396 -3.51 -16.07 -11.33
C ASN A 396 -3.25 -15.73 -12.81
N LEU A 397 -4.30 -15.28 -13.48
CA LEU A 397 -4.28 -14.78 -14.85
C LEU A 397 -4.73 -13.32 -14.85
N HIS A 398 -4.02 -12.46 -15.58
CA HIS A 398 -4.35 -11.05 -15.76
C HIS A 398 -4.40 -10.72 -17.25
N VAL A 399 -5.44 -10.03 -17.70
CA VAL A 399 -5.61 -9.65 -19.11
C VAL A 399 -5.28 -8.16 -19.27
N PRO A 400 -4.16 -7.79 -19.93
CA PRO A 400 -3.87 -6.40 -20.27
C PRO A 400 -5.02 -5.77 -21.08
N GLN A 401 -5.39 -4.54 -20.74
CA GLN A 401 -6.55 -3.86 -21.33
C GLN A 401 -6.15 -2.79 -22.39
N THR A 402 -4.87 -2.46 -22.52
CA THR A 402 -4.37 -1.48 -23.49
C THR A 402 -3.39 -2.11 -24.45
N GLU A 403 -3.35 -1.58 -25.69
CA GLU A 403 -2.43 -2.05 -26.73
C GLU A 403 -0.95 -1.87 -26.35
N GLU A 404 -0.62 -0.78 -25.66
CA GLU A 404 0.73 -0.51 -25.15
C GLU A 404 1.17 -1.58 -24.14
N ALA A 405 0.34 -1.84 -23.13
CA ALA A 405 0.64 -2.86 -22.11
C ALA A 405 0.67 -4.27 -22.71
N ARG A 406 -0.18 -4.54 -23.71
CA ARG A 406 -0.20 -5.81 -24.44
C ARG A 406 1.12 -6.03 -25.20
N THR A 407 1.61 -4.99 -25.86
CA THR A 407 2.85 -5.02 -26.64
C THR A 407 4.07 -5.16 -25.72
N GLU A 408 4.12 -4.40 -24.62
CA GLU A 408 5.20 -4.50 -23.63
C GLU A 408 5.25 -5.89 -22.99
N ALA A 409 4.10 -6.43 -22.57
CA ALA A 409 3.99 -7.76 -22.00
C ALA A 409 4.50 -8.83 -22.98
N PHE A 410 4.08 -8.74 -24.25
CA PHE A 410 4.48 -9.71 -25.27
C PHE A 410 5.98 -9.64 -25.58
N LEU A 411 6.53 -8.44 -25.77
CA LEU A 411 7.93 -8.26 -26.17
C LEU A 411 8.91 -8.47 -25.01
N LEU A 412 8.61 -8.02 -23.80
CA LEU A 412 9.56 -8.07 -22.68
C LEU A 412 9.32 -9.25 -21.75
N MET A 413 8.05 -9.61 -21.51
CA MET A 413 7.67 -10.64 -20.53
C MET A 413 7.34 -11.99 -21.18
N GLY A 414 7.43 -12.11 -22.50
CA GLY A 414 7.18 -13.36 -23.22
C GLY A 414 8.12 -14.49 -22.77
N VAL A 415 7.61 -15.72 -22.74
CA VAL A 415 8.38 -16.92 -22.35
C VAL A 415 9.63 -17.10 -23.23
N GLN A 416 9.51 -16.87 -24.54
CA GLN A 416 10.63 -16.98 -25.50
C GLN A 416 11.81 -16.07 -25.16
N ASN A 417 11.54 -14.90 -24.57
CA ASN A 417 12.56 -13.91 -24.22
C ASN A 417 13.06 -14.09 -22.77
N ASN A 418 12.43 -14.97 -21.99
CA ASN A 418 12.75 -15.25 -20.59
C ASN A 418 13.02 -16.74 -20.35
N LEU A 419 13.70 -17.40 -21.30
CA LEU A 419 14.13 -18.81 -21.12
C LEU A 419 15.24 -18.93 -20.07
N CYS A 420 16.08 -17.90 -19.93
CA CYS A 420 17.21 -17.87 -19.00
C CYS A 420 16.93 -17.00 -17.77
N THR A 421 17.45 -17.42 -16.61
CA THR A 421 17.38 -16.61 -15.39
C THR A 421 18.35 -15.42 -15.44
N PRO A 422 17.92 -14.23 -14.96
CA PRO A 422 18.79 -13.06 -14.91
C PRO A 422 19.91 -13.16 -13.85
N LYS A 423 19.87 -14.16 -12.95
CA LYS A 423 20.87 -14.31 -11.87
C LYS A 423 22.23 -14.78 -12.40
N ASN A 424 22.23 -15.82 -13.22
CA ASN A 424 23.43 -16.52 -13.70
C ASN A 424 23.37 -16.89 -15.19
N GLY A 425 22.28 -16.58 -15.89
CA GLY A 425 22.13 -16.88 -17.32
C GLY A 425 21.81 -18.35 -17.63
N GLU A 426 21.58 -19.18 -16.62
CA GLU A 426 21.17 -20.58 -16.82
C GLU A 426 19.77 -20.68 -17.42
N ILE A 427 19.54 -21.72 -18.24
CA ILE A 427 18.24 -22.00 -18.84
C ILE A 427 17.33 -22.57 -17.75
N LEU A 428 16.18 -21.94 -17.55
CA LEU A 428 15.20 -22.31 -16.53
C LEU A 428 13.98 -23.00 -17.14
N VAL A 429 13.60 -22.63 -18.37
CA VAL A 429 12.58 -23.32 -19.17
C VAL A 429 13.25 -24.43 -19.96
N ALA A 430 13.08 -25.67 -19.54
CA ALA A 430 13.73 -26.84 -20.14
C ALA A 430 12.86 -28.10 -19.95
N SER A 431 13.18 -29.16 -20.70
CA SER A 431 12.54 -30.46 -20.58
C SER A 431 12.64 -31.02 -19.15
N THR A 432 11.53 -31.54 -18.65
CA THR A 432 11.39 -32.10 -17.30
C THR A 432 11.40 -33.63 -17.30
N GLN A 433 11.45 -34.22 -16.10
CA GLN A 433 11.44 -35.66 -15.74
C GLN A 433 11.15 -36.66 -16.89
N ASP A 434 9.90 -36.74 -17.35
CA ASP A 434 9.47 -37.74 -18.34
C ASP A 434 10.04 -37.49 -19.74
N PHE A 435 10.20 -36.22 -20.13
CA PHE A 435 10.83 -35.85 -21.40
C PHE A 435 12.30 -36.29 -21.43
N LEU A 436 13.02 -36.11 -20.31
CA LEU A 436 14.42 -36.52 -20.21
C LEU A 436 14.56 -38.05 -20.21
N THR A 437 13.69 -38.75 -19.48
CA THR A 437 13.69 -40.22 -19.44
C THR A 437 13.37 -40.81 -20.82
N SER A 438 12.37 -40.28 -21.50
CA SER A 438 12.00 -40.71 -22.85
C SER A 438 13.13 -40.43 -23.85
N SER A 439 13.72 -39.23 -23.79
CA SER A 439 14.87 -38.89 -24.64
C SER A 439 16.06 -39.83 -24.40
N PHE A 440 16.33 -40.21 -23.16
CA PHE A 440 17.40 -41.15 -22.82
C PHE A 440 17.14 -42.56 -23.37
N LEU A 441 15.90 -43.07 -23.24
CA LEU A 441 15.54 -44.39 -23.75
C LEU A 441 15.58 -44.46 -25.28
N ILE A 442 15.13 -43.39 -25.95
CA ILE A 442 15.16 -43.29 -27.41
C ILE A 442 16.61 -43.21 -27.94
N THR A 443 17.49 -42.48 -27.25
CA THR A 443 18.88 -42.23 -27.71
C THR A 443 19.90 -43.25 -27.21
N ARG A 444 19.44 -44.33 -26.55
CA ARG A 444 20.34 -45.38 -26.04
C ARG A 444 20.94 -46.17 -27.21
N LYS A 445 22.23 -46.51 -27.11
CA LYS A 445 22.99 -47.21 -28.17
C LYS A 445 22.45 -48.57 -28.61
N ASP A 446 21.66 -49.22 -27.75
CA ASP A 446 21.12 -50.55 -28.00
C ASP A 446 19.70 -50.51 -28.61
N THR A 447 19.14 -49.31 -28.80
CA THR A 447 17.80 -49.12 -29.36
C THR A 447 17.91 -48.93 -30.86
N PHE A 448 17.22 -49.75 -31.65
CA PHE A 448 17.16 -49.66 -33.10
C PHE A 448 15.70 -49.57 -33.54
N TYR A 449 15.40 -48.71 -34.51
CA TYR A 449 14.05 -48.57 -35.05
C TYR A 449 13.98 -49.05 -36.49
N ASP A 450 12.89 -49.69 -36.88
CA ASP A 450 12.63 -49.92 -38.30
C ASP A 450 12.11 -48.64 -38.95
N ARG A 451 12.07 -48.63 -40.29
CA ARG A 451 11.57 -47.47 -41.04
C ARG A 451 10.14 -47.09 -40.61
N ALA A 452 9.29 -48.06 -40.30
CA ALA A 452 7.90 -47.81 -39.91
C ALA A 452 7.82 -47.10 -38.55
N ALA A 453 8.48 -47.63 -37.51
CA ALA A 453 8.50 -47.01 -36.18
C ALA A 453 9.15 -45.63 -36.21
N PHE A 454 10.27 -45.48 -36.93
CA PHE A 454 10.95 -44.19 -37.05
C PHE A 454 10.06 -43.14 -37.74
N SER A 455 9.41 -43.50 -38.85
CA SER A 455 8.50 -42.60 -39.56
C SER A 455 7.30 -42.19 -38.69
N LEU A 456 6.79 -43.12 -37.87
CA LEU A 456 5.71 -42.86 -36.93
C LEU A 456 6.14 -41.88 -35.83
N MET A 457 7.34 -42.07 -35.25
CA MET A 457 7.89 -41.14 -34.26
C MET A 457 8.06 -39.73 -34.82
N CYS A 458 8.62 -39.60 -36.03
CA CYS A 458 8.73 -38.31 -36.71
C CYS A 458 7.36 -37.65 -36.94
N SER A 459 6.33 -38.46 -37.23
CA SER A 459 4.96 -37.96 -37.38
C SER A 459 4.41 -37.41 -36.05
N TYR A 460 4.69 -38.08 -34.92
CA TYR A 460 4.27 -37.59 -33.60
C TYR A 460 4.99 -36.31 -33.16
N MET A 461 6.26 -36.13 -33.54
CA MET A 461 7.02 -34.92 -33.15
C MET A 461 6.49 -33.63 -33.79
N ASN A 462 5.98 -33.73 -35.02
CA ASN A 462 5.57 -32.57 -35.83
C ASN A 462 4.05 -32.56 -36.13
N ASP A 463 3.24 -33.32 -35.38
CA ASP A 463 1.81 -33.50 -35.61
C ASP A 463 1.45 -33.91 -37.07
N GLY A 464 2.38 -34.53 -37.79
CA GLY A 464 2.25 -34.89 -39.21
C GLY A 464 2.17 -33.71 -40.18
N MET A 465 2.52 -32.49 -39.74
CA MET A 465 2.40 -31.27 -40.55
C MET A 465 3.67 -30.94 -41.34
N ASP A 466 4.84 -31.28 -40.80
CA ASP A 466 6.12 -30.96 -41.41
C ASP A 466 6.64 -32.08 -42.33
N LEU A 467 7.30 -31.67 -43.41
CA LEU A 467 7.95 -32.58 -44.35
C LEU A 467 9.27 -33.07 -43.75
N VAL A 468 9.37 -34.37 -43.49
CA VAL A 468 10.54 -34.99 -42.85
C VAL A 468 11.40 -35.69 -43.90
N ASP A 469 12.66 -35.26 -44.02
CA ASP A 469 13.65 -35.97 -44.82
C ASP A 469 14.24 -37.13 -43.98
N LEU A 470 14.00 -38.37 -44.43
CA LEU A 470 14.41 -39.56 -43.71
C LEU A 470 15.91 -39.82 -43.96
N PRO A 471 16.75 -39.90 -42.91
CA PRO A 471 18.18 -40.14 -43.09
C PRO A 471 18.47 -41.54 -43.64
N THR A 472 19.71 -41.76 -44.07
CA THR A 472 20.18 -43.10 -44.46
C THR A 472 20.31 -44.00 -43.23
N PRO A 473 19.88 -45.28 -43.26
CA PRO A 473 19.99 -46.22 -42.14
C PRO A 473 21.44 -46.44 -41.69
N SER A 474 21.63 -46.48 -40.36
CA SER A 474 22.93 -46.76 -39.73
C SER A 474 23.40 -48.19 -39.94
N VAL A 475 22.47 -49.14 -40.08
CA VAL A 475 22.77 -50.55 -40.34
C VAL A 475 22.13 -50.97 -41.66
N LEU A 476 22.98 -51.19 -42.66
CA LEU A 476 22.62 -51.82 -43.93
C LEU A 476 23.07 -53.28 -43.86
N LYS A 477 22.12 -54.19 -43.61
CA LYS A 477 22.41 -55.63 -43.67
C LYS A 477 22.14 -56.12 -45.10
N TYR A 478 23.17 -56.56 -45.81
CA TYR A 478 23.01 -57.26 -47.08
C TYR A 478 22.47 -58.65 -46.79
N TYR A 479 21.30 -58.98 -47.33
CA TYR A 479 20.81 -60.36 -47.41
C TYR A 479 20.58 -60.69 -48.88
N ASP A 480 21.09 -61.85 -49.29
CA ASP A 480 20.86 -62.45 -50.60
C ASP A 480 19.36 -62.62 -50.87
N ALA A 481 19.01 -62.43 -52.13
CA ALA A 481 17.65 -62.33 -52.66
C ALA A 481 16.71 -63.43 -52.13
N GLU A 482 15.63 -63.04 -51.42
CA GLU A 482 14.25 -63.52 -51.63
C GLU A 482 13.21 -63.08 -50.56
N PHE A 483 13.59 -62.38 -49.47
CA PHE A 483 12.59 -61.91 -48.49
C PHE A 483 12.78 -60.45 -48.07
N GLU A 484 11.66 -59.75 -47.85
CA GLU A 484 11.51 -58.30 -47.67
C GLU A 484 12.58 -57.60 -46.80
N CYS A 485 13.02 -56.45 -47.30
CA CYS A 485 14.09 -55.63 -46.74
C CYS A 485 13.62 -54.87 -45.48
N GLN A 486 13.86 -55.43 -44.28
CA GLN A 486 13.79 -54.65 -43.04
C GLN A 486 15.03 -53.75 -42.93
N ARG A 487 14.87 -52.46 -43.23
CA ARG A 487 15.88 -51.41 -43.02
C ARG A 487 15.74 -50.84 -41.61
N LEU A 488 16.77 -50.99 -40.78
CA LEU A 488 16.83 -50.44 -39.43
C LEU A 488 17.57 -49.09 -39.46
N LEU A 489 16.91 -48.04 -38.98
CA LEU A 489 17.39 -46.67 -38.81
C LEU A 489 17.66 -46.41 -37.32
N LEU A 490 18.81 -45.78 -37.05
CA LEU A 490 19.37 -45.39 -35.74
C LEU A 490 18.77 -46.13 -34.53
#